data_AF-A0A7S2LMS5-F1
#
_entry.id   AF-A0A7S2LMS5-F1
#
_cell.length_a   1.000
_cell.length_b   1.000
_cell.length_c   1.000
_cell.angle_alpha   90.00
_cell.angle_beta   90.00
_cell.angle_gamma   90.00
#
_symmetry.space_group_name_H-M   'P 1'
#
loop_
_entity.id
_entity.type
_entity.pdbx_description
1 polymer ?
#
loop_
_entity_poly.entity_id
_entity_poly.type
_entity_poly.pdbx_seq_one_letter_code
_entity_poly.pdbx_strand_id
1 'polypeptide(L)'
;LSVKAKSKEPGKAKKAQEILHKMIAQCKGGNKNLKPNTISYNTVINACAFSRDSSEEEREEALLIAVATFNELRTSEFCQPDAISYGMVLKAFNNLANKSEKRNEMSQRLFRQCCKDGLVGDLFLNEIKRSLPGDTLRLLLKEGGASWDKGNFKLPKSWTRNVRDKRSKEAKRKKRKPENLSDSTETDQMGARKNVPQISIVVGGTKGGDLLGTSF
;
A
#
# COMPACT_ATOMS: atom_id res chain seq x y z
N LEU A 1 12.93 -17.83 -1.05
CA LEU A 1 12.93 -17.20 -2.40
C LEU A 1 12.70 -15.68 -2.29
N SER A 2 13.69 -14.93 -1.77
CA SER A 2 13.59 -13.47 -1.49
C SER A 2 14.83 -12.72 -1.99
N VAL A 3 15.33 -13.06 -3.19
CA VAL A 3 16.55 -12.46 -3.74
C VAL A 3 16.21 -11.84 -5.10
N LYS A 4 15.60 -10.64 -5.09
CA LYS A 4 15.64 -9.61 -6.16
C LYS A 4 14.71 -8.45 -5.84
N ALA A 5 15.10 -7.60 -4.89
CA ALA A 5 14.39 -6.33 -4.66
C ALA A 5 15.32 -5.15 -4.32
N LYS A 6 16.65 -5.31 -4.45
CA LYS A 6 17.63 -4.27 -4.10
C LYS A 6 18.81 -4.11 -5.09
N SER A 7 18.75 -4.69 -6.30
CA SER A 7 19.83 -4.51 -7.28
C SER A 7 19.76 -3.13 -7.94
N LYS A 8 20.92 -2.47 -8.09
CA LYS A 8 21.14 -1.22 -8.84
C LYS A 8 21.28 -1.46 -10.35
N GLU A 9 20.91 -2.64 -10.84
CA GLU A 9 20.96 -2.94 -12.27
C GLU A 9 19.98 -2.07 -13.07
N PRO A 10 20.43 -1.41 -14.14
CA PRO A 10 19.54 -0.71 -15.07
C PRO A 10 18.59 -1.72 -15.74
N GLY A 11 17.38 -1.27 -16.05
CA GLY A 11 16.37 -2.08 -16.73
C GLY A 11 15.68 -3.15 -15.86
N LYS A 12 15.84 -3.10 -14.53
CA LYS A 12 15.17 -4.04 -13.61
C LYS A 12 13.64 -4.01 -13.71
N ALA A 13 13.06 -2.83 -13.96
CA ALA A 13 11.63 -2.65 -14.13
C ALA A 13 11.12 -3.43 -15.35
N LYS A 14 11.80 -3.26 -16.48
CA LYS A 14 11.53 -3.96 -17.75
C LYS A 14 11.68 -5.46 -17.63
N LYS A 15 12.80 -5.93 -17.05
CA LYS A 15 13.01 -7.37 -16.77
C LYS A 15 11.90 -7.96 -15.90
N ALA A 16 11.45 -7.23 -14.87
CA ALA A 16 10.37 -7.70 -14.01
C ALA A 16 9.04 -7.79 -14.78
N GLN A 17 8.73 -6.80 -15.62
CA GLN A 17 7.54 -6.81 -16.48
C GLN A 17 7.56 -7.98 -17.48
N GLU A 18 8.70 -8.23 -18.14
CA GLU A 18 8.86 -9.35 -19.06
C GLU A 18 8.60 -10.70 -18.38
N ILE A 19 9.09 -10.89 -17.16
CA ILE A 19 8.84 -12.10 -16.38
C ILE A 19 7.34 -12.25 -16.07
N LEU A 20 6.66 -11.17 -15.69
CA LEU A 20 5.22 -11.18 -15.45
C LEU A 20 4.42 -11.53 -16.71
N HIS A 21 4.78 -10.96 -17.86
CA HIS A 21 4.12 -11.26 -19.13
C HIS A 21 4.36 -12.69 -19.59
N LYS A 22 5.59 -13.22 -19.41
CA LYS A 22 5.88 -14.65 -19.64
C LYS A 22 5.03 -15.56 -18.75
N MET A 23 4.88 -15.19 -17.47
CA MET A 23 4.04 -15.91 -16.52
C MET A 23 2.56 -15.93 -16.96
N ILE A 24 2.03 -14.79 -17.40
CA ILE A 24 0.67 -14.67 -17.95
C ILE A 24 0.51 -15.55 -19.21
N ALA A 25 1.44 -15.46 -20.16
CA ALA A 25 1.38 -16.22 -21.41
C ALA A 25 1.39 -17.75 -21.16
N GLN A 26 2.27 -18.22 -20.27
CA GLN A 26 2.34 -19.63 -19.90
C GLN A 26 1.07 -20.12 -19.18
N CYS A 27 0.49 -19.29 -18.31
CA CYS A 27 -0.77 -19.61 -17.66
C CYS A 27 -1.93 -19.72 -18.68
N LYS A 28 -1.98 -18.82 -19.66
CA LYS A 28 -2.97 -18.87 -20.76
C LYS A 28 -2.77 -20.06 -21.70
N GLY A 29 -1.52 -20.50 -21.88
CA GLY A 29 -1.16 -21.73 -22.59
C GLY A 29 -1.45 -23.03 -21.83
N GLY A 30 -2.10 -22.98 -20.66
CA GLY A 30 -2.54 -24.15 -19.90
C GLY A 30 -1.67 -24.50 -18.69
N ASN A 31 -0.53 -23.84 -18.47
CA ASN A 31 0.31 -24.09 -17.31
C ASN A 31 -0.20 -23.34 -16.07
N LYS A 32 -1.18 -23.94 -15.37
CA LYS A 32 -1.82 -23.36 -14.18
C LYS A 32 -0.87 -23.13 -12.99
N ASN A 33 0.29 -23.78 -12.97
CA ASN A 33 1.29 -23.59 -11.89
C ASN A 33 1.92 -22.19 -11.93
N LEU A 34 1.87 -21.53 -13.08
CA LEU A 34 2.38 -20.16 -13.28
C LEU A 34 1.25 -19.12 -13.27
N LYS A 35 0.13 -19.37 -12.58
CA LYS A 35 -0.96 -18.40 -12.47
C LYS A 35 -0.49 -17.12 -11.76
N PRO A 36 -0.55 -15.94 -12.42
CA PRO A 36 -0.14 -14.67 -11.81
C PRO A 36 -1.07 -14.32 -10.65
N ASN A 37 -0.51 -13.66 -9.65
CA ASN A 37 -1.25 -13.19 -8.48
C ASN A 37 -0.87 -11.75 -8.17
N THR A 38 -1.59 -11.12 -7.24
CA THR A 38 -1.37 -9.72 -6.83
C THR A 38 0.09 -9.46 -6.43
N ILE A 39 0.79 -10.44 -5.84
CA ILE A 39 2.21 -10.32 -5.46
C ILE A 39 3.10 -10.20 -6.71
N SER A 40 2.85 -10.98 -7.76
CA SER A 40 3.61 -10.90 -9.02
C SER A 40 3.53 -9.49 -9.63
N TYR A 41 2.32 -8.90 -9.71
CA TYR A 41 2.14 -7.53 -10.20
C TYR A 41 2.79 -6.49 -9.27
N ASN A 42 2.58 -6.62 -7.96
CA ASN A 42 3.17 -5.73 -6.95
C ASN A 42 4.70 -5.76 -6.99
N THR A 43 5.31 -6.90 -7.32
CA THR A 43 6.75 -7.04 -7.52
C THR A 43 7.27 -6.13 -8.63
N VAL A 44 6.58 -6.09 -9.77
CA VAL A 44 6.95 -5.23 -10.91
C VAL A 44 6.83 -3.75 -10.55
N ILE A 45 5.70 -3.33 -9.97
CA ILE A 45 5.46 -1.94 -9.55
C ILE A 45 6.52 -1.49 -8.53
N ASN A 46 6.85 -2.37 -7.58
CA ASN A 46 7.88 -2.11 -6.58
C ASN A 46 9.28 -2.00 -7.23
N ALA A 47 9.61 -2.85 -8.20
CA ALA A 47 10.86 -2.74 -8.96
C ALA A 47 10.99 -1.39 -9.67
N CYS A 48 9.90 -0.90 -10.26
CA CYS A 48 9.83 0.45 -10.84
C CYS A 48 10.09 1.53 -9.80
N ALA A 49 9.43 1.46 -8.63
CA ALA A 49 9.59 2.44 -7.56
C ALA A 49 11.03 2.55 -7.01
N PHE A 50 11.89 1.56 -7.27
CA PHE A 50 13.31 1.58 -6.90
C PHE A 50 14.24 2.18 -7.98
N SER A 51 13.72 2.64 -9.12
CA SER A 51 14.52 3.32 -10.17
C SER A 51 14.64 4.82 -9.96
N ARG A 52 14.50 5.31 -8.72
CA ARG A 52 14.57 6.75 -8.39
C ARG A 52 15.90 7.40 -8.78
N ASP A 53 16.99 6.67 -8.61
CA ASP A 53 18.36 7.19 -8.77
C ASP A 53 18.91 6.91 -10.20
N SER A 54 18.03 6.52 -11.13
CA SER A 54 18.33 6.28 -12.55
C SER A 54 18.24 7.58 -13.38
N SER A 55 18.55 7.49 -14.70
CA SER A 55 18.37 8.62 -15.62
C SER A 55 16.89 9.05 -15.69
N GLU A 56 16.65 10.26 -16.22
CA GLU A 56 15.29 10.79 -16.36
C GLU A 56 14.45 9.90 -17.28
N GLU A 57 15.04 9.43 -18.39
CA GLU A 57 14.40 8.55 -19.36
C GLU A 57 14.03 7.20 -18.72
N GLU A 58 14.94 6.59 -17.94
CA GLU A 58 14.65 5.32 -17.26
C GLU A 58 13.60 5.49 -16.16
N ARG A 59 13.56 6.64 -15.47
CA ARG A 59 12.51 6.95 -14.50
C ARG A 59 11.15 7.10 -15.18
N GLU A 60 11.09 7.78 -16.32
CA GLU A 60 9.88 7.95 -17.10
C GLU A 60 9.37 6.60 -17.63
N GLU A 61 10.25 5.77 -18.21
CA GLU A 61 9.91 4.42 -18.64
C GLU A 61 9.38 3.58 -17.46
N ALA A 62 10.06 3.62 -16.31
CA ALA A 62 9.63 2.90 -15.12
C ALA A 62 8.26 3.38 -14.59
N LEU A 63 7.95 4.69 -14.71
CA LEU A 63 6.66 5.24 -14.31
C LEU A 63 5.55 4.72 -15.23
N LEU A 64 5.79 4.69 -16.54
CA LEU A 64 4.85 4.14 -17.52
C LEU A 64 4.59 2.65 -17.26
N ILE A 65 5.65 1.87 -17.02
CA ILE A 65 5.54 0.44 -16.67
C ILE A 65 4.71 0.25 -15.40
N ALA A 66 4.94 1.06 -14.36
CA ALA A 66 4.20 0.96 -13.09
C ALA A 66 2.70 1.22 -13.29
N VAL A 67 2.35 2.25 -14.06
CA VAL A 67 0.95 2.60 -14.35
C VAL A 67 0.28 1.52 -15.22
N ALA A 68 0.95 1.08 -16.28
CA ALA A 68 0.45 0.03 -17.17
C ALA A 68 0.20 -1.28 -16.40
N THR A 69 1.18 -1.71 -15.60
CA THR A 69 1.08 -2.93 -14.76
C THR A 69 -0.08 -2.84 -13.77
N PHE A 70 -0.31 -1.67 -13.16
CA PHE A 70 -1.43 -1.50 -12.25
C PHE A 70 -2.78 -1.54 -12.97
N ASN A 71 -2.87 -0.96 -14.17
CA ASN A 71 -4.08 -1.04 -14.99
C ASN A 71 -4.37 -2.47 -15.42
N GLU A 72 -3.34 -3.22 -15.84
CA GLU A 72 -3.45 -4.67 -16.13
C GLU A 72 -3.93 -5.45 -14.90
N LEU A 73 -3.43 -5.14 -13.70
CA LEU A 73 -3.88 -5.78 -12.46
C LEU A 73 -5.37 -5.51 -12.18
N ARG A 74 -5.86 -4.29 -12.46
CA ARG A 74 -7.27 -3.93 -12.26
C ARG A 74 -8.22 -4.66 -13.20
N THR A 75 -7.78 -4.96 -14.42
CA THR A 75 -8.57 -5.67 -15.43
C THR A 75 -8.21 -7.15 -15.54
N SER A 76 -7.36 -7.65 -14.63
CA SER A 76 -6.88 -9.02 -14.65
C SER A 76 -8.01 -10.02 -14.36
N GLU A 77 -8.07 -11.07 -15.16
CA GLU A 77 -8.94 -12.23 -14.93
C GLU A 77 -8.43 -13.15 -13.80
N PHE A 78 -7.19 -12.96 -13.35
CA PHE A 78 -6.53 -13.87 -12.40
C PHE A 78 -6.59 -13.40 -10.95
N CYS A 79 -6.51 -12.09 -10.73
CA CYS A 79 -6.40 -11.47 -9.41
C CYS A 79 -6.83 -10.01 -9.43
N GLN A 80 -6.90 -9.37 -8.27
CA GLN A 80 -7.33 -7.98 -8.10
C GLN A 80 -6.32 -7.20 -7.27
N PRO A 81 -6.27 -5.85 -7.39
CA PRO A 81 -5.44 -5.02 -6.54
C PRO A 81 -5.81 -5.16 -5.05
N ASP A 82 -4.81 -5.01 -4.18
CA ASP A 82 -5.02 -4.89 -2.74
C ASP A 82 -4.48 -3.55 -2.19
N ALA A 83 -4.57 -3.37 -0.87
CA ALA A 83 -4.10 -2.14 -0.23
C ALA A 83 -2.60 -1.88 -0.44
N ILE A 84 -1.81 -2.94 -0.64
CA ILE A 84 -0.38 -2.83 -0.94
C ILE A 84 -0.18 -2.35 -2.38
N SER A 85 -0.97 -2.85 -3.33
CA SER A 85 -0.92 -2.42 -4.74
C SER A 85 -1.06 -0.90 -4.88
N TYR A 86 -2.08 -0.32 -4.23
CA TYR A 86 -2.29 1.13 -4.23
C TYR A 86 -1.11 1.90 -3.64
N GLY A 87 -0.61 1.44 -2.49
CA GLY A 87 0.54 2.07 -1.83
C GLY A 87 1.81 2.02 -2.70
N MET A 88 2.03 0.93 -3.42
CA MET A 88 3.18 0.77 -4.32
C MET A 88 3.12 1.70 -5.53
N VAL A 89 1.95 1.88 -6.14
CA VAL A 89 1.79 2.83 -7.27
C VAL A 89 2.05 4.26 -6.80
N LEU A 90 1.50 4.65 -5.65
CA LEU A 90 1.72 5.99 -5.13
C LEU A 90 3.19 6.23 -4.74
N LYS A 91 3.85 5.21 -4.20
CA LYS A 91 5.29 5.22 -3.98
C LYS A 91 6.07 5.41 -5.30
N ALA A 92 5.66 4.75 -6.38
CA ALA A 92 6.25 4.93 -7.70
C ALA A 92 6.07 6.38 -8.18
N PHE A 93 4.89 6.98 -8.01
CA PHE A 93 4.67 8.40 -8.35
C PHE A 93 5.61 9.32 -7.56
N ASN A 94 5.74 9.09 -6.25
CA ASN A 94 6.61 9.89 -5.39
C ASN A 94 8.10 9.79 -5.73
N ASN A 95 8.53 8.66 -6.28
CA ASN A 95 9.92 8.37 -6.56
C ASN A 95 10.34 8.66 -8.01
N LEU A 96 9.43 8.55 -8.98
CA LEU A 96 9.76 8.61 -10.40
C LEU A 96 9.33 9.93 -11.05
N ALA A 97 8.19 10.49 -10.63
CA ALA A 97 7.66 11.73 -11.18
C ALA A 97 8.24 12.96 -10.47
N ASN A 98 8.53 14.00 -11.26
CA ASN A 98 8.88 15.31 -10.73
C ASN A 98 7.72 15.88 -9.91
N LYS A 99 8.03 16.66 -8.87
CA LYS A 99 7.02 17.40 -8.08
C LYS A 99 6.33 18.39 -9.01
N SER A 100 5.10 18.10 -9.41
CA SER A 100 4.33 18.89 -10.35
C SER A 100 2.84 18.78 -10.05
N GLU A 101 2.06 19.72 -10.57
CA GLU A 101 0.59 19.64 -10.53
C GLU A 101 0.07 18.36 -11.19
N LYS A 102 0.75 17.87 -12.23
CA LYS A 102 0.38 16.62 -12.87
C LYS A 102 0.49 15.43 -11.93
N ARG A 103 1.58 15.36 -11.14
CA ARG A 103 1.76 14.32 -10.13
C ARG A 103 0.71 14.43 -9.02
N ASN A 104 0.37 15.66 -8.62
CA ASN A 104 -0.67 15.90 -7.62
C ASN A 104 -2.02 15.39 -8.13
N GLU A 105 -2.39 15.72 -9.36
CA GLU A 105 -3.62 15.26 -10.01
C GLU A 105 -3.69 13.72 -10.07
N MET A 106 -2.61 13.07 -10.51
CA MET A 106 -2.53 11.60 -10.56
C MET A 106 -2.74 10.97 -9.16
N SER A 107 -2.12 11.57 -8.14
CA SER A 107 -2.21 11.09 -6.76
C SER A 107 -3.61 11.28 -6.17
N GLN A 108 -4.28 12.39 -6.48
CA GLN A 108 -5.68 12.62 -6.10
C GLN A 108 -6.65 11.65 -6.79
N ARG A 109 -6.46 11.38 -8.09
CA ARG A 109 -7.25 10.39 -8.83
C ARG A 109 -7.08 9.00 -8.23
N LEU A 110 -5.84 8.60 -7.93
CA LEU A 110 -5.54 7.32 -7.28
C LEU A 110 -6.16 7.24 -5.88
N PHE A 111 -6.14 8.32 -5.10
CA PHE A 111 -6.79 8.41 -3.80
C PHE A 111 -8.29 8.16 -3.88
N ARG A 112 -9.00 8.84 -4.78
CA ARG A 112 -10.45 8.64 -4.96
C ARG A 112 -10.77 7.19 -5.34
N GLN A 113 -9.97 6.60 -6.21
CA GLN A 113 -10.14 5.20 -6.60
C GLN A 113 -9.88 4.24 -5.44
N CYS A 114 -8.82 4.47 -4.66
CA CYS A 114 -8.48 3.68 -3.47
C CYS A 114 -9.60 3.73 -2.41
N CYS A 115 -10.20 4.90 -2.22
CA CYS A 115 -11.36 5.11 -1.33
C CYS A 115 -12.59 4.33 -1.81
N LYS A 116 -12.90 4.42 -3.12
CA LYS A 116 -14.02 3.68 -3.74
C LYS A 116 -13.87 2.18 -3.56
N ASP A 117 -12.66 1.68 -3.78
CA ASP A 117 -12.35 0.25 -3.66
C ASP A 117 -12.21 -0.20 -2.20
N GLY A 118 -12.22 0.72 -1.24
CA GLY A 118 -12.14 0.41 0.19
C GLY A 118 -10.78 -0.13 0.63
N LEU A 119 -9.71 0.27 -0.07
CA LEU A 119 -8.35 -0.28 0.06
C LEU A 119 -7.34 0.75 0.63
N VAL A 120 -7.81 1.78 1.32
CA VAL A 120 -6.97 2.81 1.94
C VAL A 120 -6.21 2.24 3.14
N GLY A 121 -5.02 1.70 2.89
CA GLY A 121 -4.13 1.15 3.92
C GLY A 121 -3.01 2.10 4.37
N ASP A 122 -2.27 1.71 5.41
CA ASP A 122 -1.22 2.52 6.03
C ASP A 122 -0.13 2.95 5.06
N LEU A 123 0.31 2.05 4.17
CA LEU A 123 1.31 2.37 3.15
C LEU A 123 0.81 3.50 2.24
N PHE A 124 -0.45 3.42 1.81
CA PHE A 124 -1.05 4.43 0.95
C PHE A 124 -1.15 5.78 1.67
N LEU A 125 -1.58 5.79 2.93
CA LEU A 125 -1.68 6.99 3.76
C LEU A 125 -0.30 7.65 3.99
N ASN A 126 0.75 6.87 4.18
CA ASN A 126 2.10 7.39 4.33
C ASN A 126 2.60 8.03 3.03
N GLU A 127 2.30 7.43 1.88
CA GLU A 127 2.74 7.95 0.59
C GLU A 127 1.92 9.16 0.12
N ILE A 128 0.61 9.23 0.39
CA ILE A 128 -0.22 10.37 -0.04
C ILE A 128 0.14 11.66 0.68
N LYS A 129 0.54 11.57 1.96
CA LYS A 129 1.07 12.70 2.74
C LYS A 129 2.35 13.29 2.15
N ARG A 130 3.16 12.46 1.47
CA ARG A 130 4.41 12.89 0.82
C ARG A 130 4.17 13.43 -0.59
N SER A 131 3.05 13.03 -1.20
CA SER A 131 2.73 13.37 -2.58
C SER A 131 2.02 14.71 -2.71
N LEU A 132 1.10 15.02 -1.79
CA LEU A 132 0.24 16.19 -1.87
C LEU A 132 0.64 17.26 -0.83
N PRO A 133 0.46 18.55 -1.15
CA PRO A 133 0.49 19.61 -0.15
C PRO A 133 -0.52 19.36 0.99
N GLY A 134 -0.22 19.84 2.19
CA GLY A 134 -1.04 19.60 3.38
C GLY A 134 -2.48 20.06 3.23
N ASP A 135 -2.69 21.26 2.67
CA ASP A 135 -4.03 21.82 2.47
C ASP A 135 -4.84 21.04 1.42
N THR A 136 -4.19 20.64 0.32
CA THR A 136 -4.81 19.78 -0.70
C THR A 136 -5.24 18.44 -0.11
N LEU A 137 -4.38 17.80 0.69
CA LEU A 137 -4.72 16.55 1.34
C LEU A 137 -5.85 16.74 2.37
N ARG A 138 -5.82 17.83 3.15
CA ARG A 138 -6.85 18.16 4.14
C ARG A 138 -8.22 18.33 3.46
N LEU A 139 -8.27 19.04 2.34
CA LEU A 139 -9.47 19.23 1.54
C LEU A 139 -9.97 17.90 0.98
N LEU A 140 -9.10 17.11 0.36
CA LEU A 140 -9.44 15.81 -0.23
C LEU A 140 -9.98 14.82 0.80
N LEU A 141 -9.41 14.80 2.02
CA LEU A 141 -9.91 13.98 3.13
C LEU A 141 -11.30 14.44 3.57
N LYS A 142 -11.52 15.76 3.70
CA LYS A 142 -12.80 16.34 4.11
C LYS A 142 -13.91 16.07 3.07
N GLU A 143 -13.65 16.34 1.80
CA GLU A 143 -14.57 16.06 0.69
C GLU A 143 -14.93 14.58 0.60
N GLY A 144 -13.98 13.71 0.95
CA GLY A 144 -14.17 12.27 1.00
C GLY A 144 -14.97 11.76 2.20
N GLY A 145 -15.32 12.62 3.16
CA GLY A 145 -16.09 12.26 4.35
C GLY A 145 -15.24 11.82 5.55
N ALA A 146 -13.92 12.05 5.53
CA ALA A 146 -13.11 11.87 6.74
C ALA A 146 -13.48 12.93 7.78
N SER A 147 -13.62 12.50 9.03
CA SER A 147 -13.93 13.38 10.15
C SER A 147 -12.65 13.82 10.85
N TRP A 148 -12.63 15.04 11.39
CA TRP A 148 -11.55 15.52 12.23
C TRP A 148 -11.91 15.27 13.70
N ASP A 149 -11.08 14.51 14.40
CA ASP A 149 -11.29 14.16 15.81
C ASP A 149 -9.95 14.21 16.56
N LYS A 150 -9.91 14.98 17.67
CA LYS A 150 -8.74 15.11 18.56
C LYS A 150 -7.40 15.32 17.84
N GLY A 151 -7.38 16.22 16.86
CA GLY A 151 -6.17 16.57 16.12
C GLY A 151 -5.78 15.60 14.99
N ASN A 152 -6.61 14.59 14.69
CA ASN A 152 -6.34 13.58 13.69
C ASN A 152 -7.52 13.38 12.74
N PHE A 153 -7.23 12.92 11.52
CA PHE A 153 -8.29 12.45 10.62
C PHE A 153 -8.70 11.02 10.98
N LYS A 154 -10.00 10.85 11.19
CA LYS A 154 -10.66 9.56 11.32
C LYS A 154 -11.32 9.19 9.99
N LEU A 155 -10.80 8.14 9.39
CA LEU A 155 -11.23 7.68 8.07
C LEU A 155 -12.59 6.96 8.13
N PRO A 156 -13.44 7.10 7.10
CA PRO A 156 -14.65 6.31 6.96
C PRO A 156 -14.33 4.80 6.94
N LYS A 157 -15.14 3.98 7.62
CA LYS A 157 -15.00 2.51 7.57
C LYS A 157 -15.07 1.98 6.13
N SER A 158 -15.84 2.64 5.27
CA SER A 158 -15.96 2.27 3.86
C SER A 158 -14.64 2.35 3.11
N TRP A 159 -13.70 3.21 3.52
CA TRP A 159 -12.40 3.36 2.86
C TRP A 159 -11.39 2.30 3.23
N THR A 160 -11.58 1.64 4.37
CA THR A 160 -10.67 0.61 4.88
C THR A 160 -11.30 -0.79 4.88
N ARG A 161 -12.54 -0.93 4.39
CA ARG A 161 -13.34 -2.17 4.46
C ARG A 161 -12.69 -3.40 3.83
N ASN A 162 -11.83 -3.22 2.84
CA ASN A 162 -11.13 -4.29 2.12
C ASN A 162 -9.64 -4.40 2.50
N VAL A 163 -9.17 -3.60 3.46
CA VAL A 163 -7.79 -3.68 3.96
C VAL A 163 -7.66 -4.91 4.85
N ARG A 164 -6.73 -5.81 4.50
CA ARG A 164 -6.46 -7.00 5.31
C ARG A 164 -5.78 -6.61 6.63
N ASP A 165 -6.49 -6.77 7.75
CA ASP A 165 -5.96 -6.47 9.08
C ASP A 165 -4.92 -7.52 9.52
N LYS A 166 -3.68 -7.09 9.82
CA LYS A 166 -2.64 -7.97 10.38
C LYS A 166 -3.03 -8.51 11.76
N ARG A 167 -3.76 -7.73 12.59
CA ARG A 167 -4.24 -8.17 13.91
C ARG A 167 -5.22 -9.32 13.83
N SER A 168 -6.06 -9.34 12.79
CA SER A 168 -7.01 -10.46 12.58
C SER A 168 -6.30 -11.80 12.35
N LYS A 169 -5.10 -11.80 11.77
CA LYS A 169 -4.27 -13.01 11.58
C LYS A 169 -3.51 -13.39 12.85
N GLU A 170 -2.94 -12.42 13.56
CA GLU A 170 -2.25 -12.67 14.85
C GLU A 170 -3.22 -13.15 15.93
N ALA A 171 -4.43 -12.59 16.01
CA ALA A 171 -5.47 -13.04 16.94
C ALA A 171 -5.95 -14.47 16.61
N LYS A 172 -6.12 -14.80 15.32
CA LYS A 172 -6.45 -16.17 14.88
C LYS A 172 -5.30 -17.16 15.11
N ARG A 173 -4.05 -16.70 15.04
CA ARG A 173 -2.85 -17.53 15.24
C ARG A 173 -2.54 -17.73 16.73
N LYS A 174 -2.81 -16.75 17.59
CA LYS A 174 -2.77 -16.89 19.05
C LYS A 174 -3.84 -17.85 19.58
N LYS A 175 -5.06 -17.83 19.02
CA LYS A 175 -6.13 -18.81 19.34
C LYS A 175 -5.78 -20.27 19.01
N ARG A 176 -4.72 -20.53 18.22
CA ARG A 176 -4.35 -21.88 17.75
C ARG A 176 -3.13 -22.48 18.45
N LYS A 177 -2.47 -21.77 19.37
CA LYS A 177 -1.34 -22.30 20.14
C LYS A 177 -1.81 -22.74 21.53
N PRO A 178 -1.51 -23.97 21.99
CA PRO A 178 -1.60 -24.29 23.41
C PRO A 178 -0.48 -23.53 24.17
N GLU A 179 -0.84 -22.99 25.33
CA GLU A 179 0.06 -22.27 26.24
C GLU A 179 1.10 -23.22 26.85
N ASN A 180 2.38 -22.84 26.75
CA ASN A 180 3.36 -23.02 27.82
C ASN A 180 4.53 -22.03 27.62
N LEU A 181 4.89 -21.38 28.74
CA LEU A 181 5.85 -20.31 29.00
C LEU A 181 7.28 -20.91 29.17
N SER A 182 8.40 -20.29 28.80
CA SER A 182 9.10 -19.16 29.46
C SER A 182 10.22 -18.62 28.54
N ASP A 183 10.39 -17.30 28.40
CA ASP A 183 11.37 -16.40 29.08
C ASP A 183 12.80 -16.56 28.49
N SER A 184 13.67 -15.58 28.22
CA SER A 184 13.94 -14.20 28.68
C SER A 184 14.94 -13.53 27.71
N THR A 185 15.05 -12.18 27.77
CA THR A 185 16.29 -11.31 27.76
C THR A 185 16.15 -10.01 26.96
N GLU A 186 16.21 -8.87 27.69
CA GLU A 186 17.08 -7.65 27.55
C GLU A 186 17.76 -7.35 26.19
N THR A 187 18.06 -6.11 25.73
CA THR A 187 18.33 -4.81 26.37
C THR A 187 18.28 -3.66 25.34
N ASP A 188 17.88 -2.47 25.80
CA ASP A 188 18.52 -1.13 25.65
C ASP A 188 18.35 -0.13 24.46
N GLN A 189 18.15 1.11 24.93
CA GLN A 189 18.50 2.48 24.49
C GLN A 189 18.02 3.21 23.20
N MET A 190 17.19 4.24 23.48
CA MET A 190 17.32 5.69 23.21
C MET A 190 17.57 6.23 21.79
N GLY A 191 16.68 7.15 21.38
CA GLY A 191 16.93 8.07 20.26
C GLY A 191 15.79 9.05 20.03
N ALA A 192 15.76 10.14 20.80
CA ALA A 192 14.84 11.26 20.60
C ALA A 192 15.04 11.92 19.23
N ARG A 193 13.95 12.16 18.48
CA ARG A 193 13.94 13.03 17.30
C ARG A 193 12.72 13.95 17.30
N LYS A 194 12.99 15.14 16.78
CA LYS A 194 12.31 16.42 16.98
C LYS A 194 10.88 16.44 16.40
N ASN A 195 10.00 17.11 17.14
CA ASN A 195 8.60 17.35 16.81
C ASN A 195 8.47 18.29 15.59
N VAL A 196 7.85 17.79 14.53
CA VAL A 196 7.26 18.57 13.43
C VAL A 196 5.78 18.18 13.42
N PRO A 197 4.82 19.12 13.37
CA PRO A 197 3.39 18.76 13.43
C PRO A 197 3.02 17.97 12.18
N GLN A 198 3.04 16.63 12.30
CA GLN A 198 2.50 15.74 11.29
C GLN A 198 0.99 15.66 11.44
N ILE A 199 0.28 15.73 10.32
CA ILE A 199 -1.10 15.32 10.24
C ILE A 199 -1.14 13.81 10.51
N SER A 200 -1.49 13.41 11.74
CA SER A 200 -1.68 12.00 12.08
C SER A 200 -3.06 11.54 11.60
N ILE A 201 -3.08 10.36 10.96
CA ILE A 201 -4.30 9.72 10.44
C ILE A 201 -4.35 8.39 11.17
N VAL A 202 -5.41 8.16 11.95
CA VAL A 202 -5.55 6.96 12.78
C VAL A 202 -6.66 6.11 12.20
N VAL A 203 -6.35 4.86 11.85
CA VAL A 203 -7.35 3.86 11.47
C VAL A 203 -8.04 3.38 12.75
N GLY A 204 -9.26 3.86 12.98
CA GLY A 204 -10.00 3.58 14.22
C GLY A 204 -10.38 2.09 14.35
N GLY A 205 -9.76 1.41 15.31
CA GLY A 205 -10.23 0.12 15.81
C GLY A 205 -11.29 0.32 16.89
N THR A 206 -12.53 -0.07 16.62
CA THR A 206 -13.56 -0.14 17.66
C THR A 206 -13.39 -1.46 18.42
N LYS A 207 -13.08 -1.39 19.72
CA LYS A 207 -13.35 -2.49 20.64
C LYS A 207 -14.87 -2.70 20.65
N GLY A 208 -15.30 -3.91 20.29
CA GLY A 208 -16.62 -4.40 20.66
C GLY A 208 -16.61 -4.75 22.14
N GLY A 209 -17.65 -4.33 22.85
CA GLY A 209 -17.98 -4.78 24.20
C GLY A 209 -19.49 -4.99 24.23
N ASP A 210 -19.90 -6.25 24.28
CA ASP A 210 -21.28 -6.69 24.40
C ASP A 210 -21.81 -6.51 25.83
N LEU A 211 -23.12 -6.30 25.86
CA LEU A 211 -24.17 -6.46 26.88
C LEU A 211 -23.82 -7.16 28.22
N LEU A 212 -24.17 -6.49 29.32
CA LEU A 212 -24.85 -6.99 30.54
C LEU A 212 -25.72 -5.80 31.01
N GLY A 213 -27.03 -5.86 31.27
CA GLY A 213 -27.78 -6.89 31.96
C GLY A 213 -27.91 -6.52 33.44
N THR A 214 -28.84 -5.62 33.81
CA THR A 214 -29.39 -5.52 35.18
C THR A 214 -30.81 -4.99 35.15
N SER A 215 -31.74 -5.82 35.62
CA SER A 215 -33.07 -5.45 36.09
C SER A 215 -33.01 -4.41 37.20
N PHE A 216 -33.89 -3.41 37.16
CA PHE A 216 -35.01 -3.16 38.08
C PHE A 216 -35.88 -2.04 37.48
#